data_AF-A0A842WFJ7-F1
#
_entry.id   AF-A0A842WFJ7-F1
#
_cell.length_a   1.000
_cell.length_b   1.000
_cell.length_c   1.000
_cell.angle_alpha   90.00
_cell.angle_beta   90.00
_cell.angle_gamma   90.00
#
_symmetry.space_group_name_H-M   'P 1'
#
loop_
_entity.id
_entity.type
_entity.pdbx_description
1 polymer ?
#
loop_
_entity_poly.entity_id
_entity_poly.type
_entity_poly.pdbx_seq_one_letter_code
_entity_poly.pdbx_strand_id
1 'polypeptide(L)'
;MKYLNVFVLLLLFYLPVSAYDVSKAKRHVEEAERYSALGDCQNATFHALMAVNVYQGYYEEAVEEEAIIPDPDKRVKSQIFRSYLHSAKILSDRISEQCEDLPPDGMAESYYLTSQDMILAGDYESAREYAMACYNLSSQEEDPISMGQAKALLDLIDERSRTYENATYHLKMARRYQGNALYPECVESADSARKMFIRVNDAGGKEAAREVHRICSDNIVVGESSRATLAGPPRTVPSKDRKTPADDVRPSFMRSLFDWLLGFF
;
A
#
# COMPACT_ATOMS: atom_id res chain seq x y z
N MET A 1 21.07 19.24 46.90
CA MET A 1 20.72 18.42 45.73
C MET A 1 19.19 18.34 45.56
N LYS A 2 18.52 19.39 45.05
CA LYS A 2 17.05 19.37 44.84
C LYS A 2 16.61 19.85 43.44
N TYR A 3 17.53 20.20 42.55
CA TYR A 3 17.23 20.72 41.22
C TYR A 3 17.51 19.74 40.07
N LEU A 4 18.02 18.54 40.34
CA LEU A 4 18.36 17.57 39.29
C LEU A 4 17.14 16.80 38.74
N ASN A 5 16.03 16.73 39.49
CA ASN A 5 14.85 15.97 39.06
C ASN A 5 13.93 16.70 38.07
N VAL A 6 13.98 18.02 38.00
CA VAL A 6 13.09 18.79 37.10
C VAL A 6 13.66 18.85 35.69
N PHE A 7 14.99 18.81 35.54
CA PHE A 7 15.66 18.87 34.23
C PHE A 7 15.53 17.56 33.43
N VAL A 8 15.51 16.41 34.11
CA VAL A 8 15.27 15.11 33.48
C VAL A 8 13.80 14.95 33.05
N LEU A 9 12.86 15.45 33.87
CA LEU A 9 11.44 15.49 33.50
C LEU A 9 11.16 16.44 32.34
N LEU A 10 11.84 17.59 32.25
CA LEU A 10 11.70 18.52 31.11
C LEU A 10 12.35 18.00 29.81
N LEU A 11 13.43 17.22 29.90
CA LEU A 11 14.05 16.57 28.73
C LEU A 11 13.18 15.43 28.16
N LEU A 12 12.38 14.75 28.97
CA LEU A 12 11.40 13.75 28.52
C LEU A 12 10.21 14.37 27.75
N PHE A 13 9.93 15.66 27.92
CA PHE A 13 8.89 16.38 27.17
C PHE A 13 9.41 17.10 25.91
N TYR A 14 10.73 17.16 25.70
CA TYR A 14 11.36 17.89 24.59
C TYR A 14 12.15 17.04 23.60
N LEU A 15 12.24 15.72 23.81
CA LEU A 15 12.61 14.82 22.72
C LEU A 15 11.38 14.69 21.82
N PRO A 16 11.48 15.05 20.53
CA PRO A 16 10.37 14.90 19.61
C PRO A 16 10.17 13.41 19.33
N VAL A 17 9.42 12.73 20.20
CA VAL A 17 8.63 11.55 19.82
C VAL A 17 7.63 11.94 18.72
N SER A 18 7.44 13.24 18.45
CA SER A 18 6.58 13.81 17.40
C SER A 18 6.96 13.44 15.96
N ALA A 19 8.09 12.77 15.72
CA ALA A 19 8.41 12.21 14.40
C ALA A 19 7.83 10.80 14.20
N TYR A 20 7.55 10.08 15.28
CA TYR A 20 6.93 8.76 15.23
C TYR A 20 5.42 8.92 15.31
N ASP A 21 4.70 8.48 14.28
CA ASP A 21 3.24 8.42 14.32
C ASP A 21 2.76 7.23 15.17
N VAL A 22 3.03 7.30 16.48
CA VAL A 22 2.62 6.29 17.46
C VAL A 22 1.08 6.14 17.52
N SER A 23 0.34 7.05 16.87
CA SER A 23 -1.12 6.95 16.78
C SER A 23 -1.56 5.69 16.04
N LYS A 24 -0.79 5.19 15.07
CA LYS A 24 -1.12 3.95 14.36
C LYS A 24 -1.06 2.74 15.30
N ALA A 25 0.04 2.57 16.02
CA ALA A 25 0.19 1.47 16.99
C ALA A 25 -0.86 1.55 18.12
N LYS A 26 -1.14 2.76 18.63
CA LYS A 26 -2.15 2.97 19.68
C LYS A 26 -3.56 2.61 19.21
N ARG A 27 -3.93 2.99 17.98
CA ARG A 27 -5.23 2.61 17.40
C ARG A 27 -5.40 1.10 17.36
N HIS A 28 -4.37 0.37 16.93
CA HIS A 28 -4.43 -1.09 16.93
C HIS A 28 -4.54 -1.69 18.34
N VAL A 29 -3.90 -1.12 19.36
CA VAL A 29 -4.10 -1.54 20.75
C VAL A 29 -5.55 -1.34 21.19
N GLU A 30 -6.12 -0.15 20.94
CA GLU A 30 -7.50 0.18 21.29
C GLU A 30 -8.51 -0.71 20.55
N GLU A 31 -8.27 -0.99 19.26
CA GLU A 31 -9.10 -1.88 18.45
C GLU A 31 -9.00 -3.32 18.92
N ALA A 32 -7.81 -3.82 19.25
CA ALA A 32 -7.61 -5.17 19.78
C ALA A 32 -8.38 -5.38 21.09
N GLU A 33 -8.30 -4.41 22.02
CA GLU A 33 -9.06 -4.46 23.28
C GLU A 33 -10.57 -4.39 23.03
N ARG A 34 -11.01 -3.55 22.09
CA ARG A 34 -12.42 -3.43 21.72
C ARG A 34 -12.97 -4.73 21.13
N TYR A 35 -12.27 -5.34 20.17
CA TYR A 35 -12.73 -6.59 19.55
C TYR A 35 -12.66 -7.78 20.52
N SER A 36 -11.64 -7.82 21.38
CA SER A 36 -11.57 -8.80 22.48
C SER A 36 -12.78 -8.69 23.41
N ALA A 37 -13.19 -7.48 23.78
CA ALA A 37 -14.39 -7.26 24.59
C ALA A 37 -15.70 -7.66 23.89
N LEU A 38 -15.73 -7.70 22.54
CA LEU A 38 -16.86 -8.14 21.74
C LEU A 38 -16.85 -9.66 21.48
N GLY A 39 -15.78 -10.38 21.85
CA GLY A 39 -15.59 -11.78 21.52
C GLY A 39 -15.23 -12.03 20.04
N ASP A 40 -14.84 -10.99 19.30
CA ASP A 40 -14.39 -11.10 17.92
C ASP A 40 -12.89 -11.40 17.89
N CYS A 41 -12.58 -12.68 18.11
CA CYS A 41 -11.22 -13.15 18.27
C CYS A 41 -10.34 -12.95 17.04
N GLN A 42 -10.89 -13.04 15.83
CA GLN A 42 -10.13 -12.85 14.60
C GLN A 42 -9.64 -11.40 14.51
N ASN A 43 -10.55 -10.43 14.63
CA ASN A 43 -10.16 -9.02 14.56
C ASN A 43 -9.32 -8.60 15.77
N ALA A 44 -9.60 -9.13 16.97
CA ALA A 44 -8.77 -8.88 18.14
C ALA A 44 -7.32 -9.33 17.93
N THR A 45 -7.13 -10.55 17.42
CA THR A 45 -5.82 -11.13 17.12
C THR A 45 -5.10 -10.32 16.04
N PHE A 46 -5.80 -9.98 14.95
CA PHE A 46 -5.25 -9.16 13.88
C PHE A 46 -4.67 -7.85 14.42
N HIS A 47 -5.46 -7.10 15.18
CA HIS A 47 -5.05 -5.81 15.71
C HIS A 47 -3.95 -5.93 16.77
N ALA A 48 -3.94 -6.99 17.58
CA ALA A 48 -2.86 -7.23 18.53
C ALA A 48 -1.53 -7.50 17.83
N LEU A 49 -1.53 -8.34 16.79
CA LEU A 49 -0.34 -8.62 15.98
C LEU A 49 0.16 -7.36 15.26
N MET A 50 -0.75 -6.54 14.74
CA MET A 50 -0.40 -5.27 14.10
C MET A 50 0.22 -4.28 15.09
N ALA A 51 -0.31 -4.19 16.32
CA ALA A 51 0.31 -3.37 17.36
C ALA A 51 1.73 -3.84 17.68
N VAL A 52 1.95 -5.16 17.82
CA VAL A 52 3.28 -5.74 18.06
C VAL A 52 4.24 -5.39 16.92
N ASN A 53 3.81 -5.55 15.66
CA ASN A 53 4.63 -5.24 14.50
C ASN A 53 5.05 -3.78 14.43
N VAL A 54 4.10 -2.86 14.61
CA VAL A 54 4.39 -1.43 14.52
C VAL A 54 5.34 -1.01 15.65
N TYR A 55 5.13 -1.48 16.88
CA TYR A 55 6.05 -1.19 17.98
C TYR A 55 7.42 -1.84 17.82
N GLN A 56 7.50 -3.02 17.20
CA GLN A 56 8.77 -3.68 16.88
C GLN A 56 9.59 -2.82 15.91
N GLY A 57 8.95 -2.30 14.84
CA GLY A 57 9.61 -1.41 13.89
C GLY A 57 10.13 -0.12 14.55
N TYR A 58 9.32 0.51 15.40
CA TYR A 58 9.76 1.70 16.15
C TYR A 58 10.89 1.41 17.14
N TYR A 59 10.89 0.23 17.75
CA TYR A 59 11.97 -0.19 18.62
C TYR A 59 13.29 -0.37 17.84
N GLU A 60 13.24 -1.02 16.68
CA GLU A 60 14.41 -1.23 15.82
C GLU A 60 14.98 0.11 15.32
N GLU A 61 14.15 1.00 14.80
CA GLU A 61 14.56 2.34 14.35
C GLU A 61 15.18 3.14 15.50
N ALA A 62 14.58 3.10 16.69
CA ALA A 62 15.12 3.77 17.86
C ALA A 62 16.47 3.19 18.31
N VAL A 63 16.67 1.87 18.20
CA VAL A 63 17.95 1.21 18.49
C VAL A 63 19.03 1.66 17.51
N GLU A 64 18.70 1.78 16.23
CA GLU A 64 19.62 2.26 15.19
C GLU A 64 20.00 3.73 15.40
N GLU A 65 19.02 4.61 15.64
CA GLU A 65 19.26 6.03 15.91
C GLU A 65 20.13 6.23 17.16
N GLU A 66 19.88 5.44 18.22
CA GLU A 66 20.59 5.55 19.49
C GLU A 66 21.88 4.70 19.53
N ALA A 67 22.27 4.06 18.42
CA ALA A 67 23.47 3.24 18.35
C ALA A 67 24.76 4.04 18.65
N ILE A 68 24.75 5.34 18.32
CA ILE A 68 25.85 6.28 18.59
C ILE A 68 25.99 6.62 20.09
N ILE A 69 24.95 6.36 20.90
CA ILE A 69 24.95 6.63 22.34
C ILE A 69 25.66 5.44 23.02
N PRO A 70 26.86 5.64 23.61
CA PRO A 70 27.66 4.53 24.13
C PRO A 70 27.05 3.89 25.38
N ASP A 71 26.25 4.66 26.11
CA ASP A 71 25.67 4.30 27.39
C ASP A 71 24.22 3.83 27.17
N PRO A 72 23.92 2.53 27.32
CA PRO A 72 22.58 1.97 27.11
C PRO A 72 21.51 2.59 27.99
N ASP A 73 21.88 3.05 29.19
CA ASP A 73 20.93 3.64 30.14
C ASP A 73 20.46 5.03 29.67
N LYS A 74 21.19 5.66 28.74
CA LYS A 74 20.83 6.93 28.11
C LYS A 74 20.06 6.77 26.81
N ARG A 75 19.79 5.54 26.38
CA ARG A 75 19.02 5.23 25.16
C ARG A 75 17.52 5.27 25.46
N VAL A 76 17.01 6.48 25.67
CA VAL A 76 15.66 6.72 26.17
C VAL A 76 14.58 6.23 25.18
N LYS A 77 14.77 6.43 23.88
CA LYS A 77 13.76 6.07 22.87
C LYS A 77 13.59 4.56 22.78
N SER A 78 14.68 3.82 22.65
CA SER A 78 14.65 2.36 22.59
C SER A 78 14.09 1.75 23.88
N GLN A 79 14.37 2.33 25.05
CA GLN A 79 13.74 1.92 26.31
C GLN A 79 12.22 2.12 26.30
N ILE A 80 11.73 3.27 25.82
CA ILE A 80 10.29 3.56 25.73
C ILE A 80 9.61 2.59 24.77
N PHE A 81 10.13 2.41 23.55
CA PHE A 81 9.52 1.51 22.57
C PHE A 81 9.63 0.04 22.98
N ARG A 82 10.69 -0.35 23.68
CA ARG A 82 10.77 -1.68 24.31
C ARG A 82 9.65 -1.90 25.30
N SER A 83 9.30 -0.89 26.11
CA SER A 83 8.18 -0.98 27.05
C SER A 83 6.84 -1.13 26.30
N TYR A 84 6.60 -0.35 25.24
CA TYR A 84 5.37 -0.44 24.46
C TYR A 84 5.24 -1.77 23.72
N LEU A 85 6.32 -2.24 23.10
CA LEU A 85 6.39 -3.54 22.47
C LEU A 85 6.08 -4.66 23.48
N HIS A 86 6.64 -4.56 24.69
CA HIS A 86 6.37 -5.53 25.74
C HIS A 86 4.89 -5.54 26.14
N SER A 87 4.27 -4.37 26.33
CA SER A 87 2.84 -4.27 26.62
C SER A 87 1.97 -4.83 25.48
N ALA A 88 2.32 -4.58 24.22
CA ALA A 88 1.60 -5.12 23.08
C ALA A 88 1.70 -6.65 22.99
N LYS A 89 2.87 -7.22 23.31
CA LYS A 89 3.04 -8.68 23.39
C LYS A 89 2.17 -9.30 24.48
N ILE A 90 2.14 -8.71 25.68
CA ILE A 90 1.23 -9.18 26.76
C ILE A 90 -0.23 -9.15 26.31
N LEU A 91 -0.65 -8.09 25.61
CA LEU A 91 -2.00 -8.00 25.06
C LEU A 91 -2.27 -9.11 24.05
N SER A 92 -1.34 -9.35 23.13
CA SER A 92 -1.42 -10.42 22.13
C SER A 92 -1.54 -11.79 22.80
N ASP A 93 -0.66 -12.10 23.76
CA ASP A 93 -0.66 -13.37 24.48
C ASP A 93 -2.00 -13.60 25.20
N ARG A 94 -2.51 -12.57 25.87
CA ARG A 94 -3.82 -12.61 26.54
C ARG A 94 -4.98 -12.87 25.57
N ILE A 95 -4.95 -12.24 24.39
CA ILE A 95 -5.98 -12.47 23.36
C ILE A 95 -5.87 -13.89 22.81
N SER A 96 -4.66 -14.37 22.54
CA SER A 96 -4.44 -15.75 22.10
C SER A 96 -4.98 -16.77 23.11
N GLU A 97 -4.71 -16.58 24.40
CA GLU A 97 -5.25 -17.43 25.49
C GLU A 97 -6.79 -17.39 25.56
N GLN A 98 -7.40 -16.23 25.33
CA GLN A 98 -8.87 -16.10 25.31
C GLN A 98 -9.51 -16.77 24.08
N CYS A 99 -8.74 -16.95 23.01
CA CYS A 99 -9.21 -17.38 21.71
C CYS A 99 -8.73 -18.80 21.35
N GLU A 100 -8.37 -19.63 22.34
CA GLU A 100 -7.88 -21.02 22.20
C GLU A 100 -8.75 -21.92 21.28
N ASP A 101 -10.03 -21.57 21.06
CA ASP A 101 -10.95 -22.30 20.20
C ASP A 101 -10.80 -22.03 18.69
N LEU A 102 -9.97 -21.06 18.28
CA LEU A 102 -9.72 -20.79 16.86
C LEU A 102 -8.47 -21.55 16.39
N PRO A 103 -8.58 -22.49 15.42
CA PRO A 103 -7.42 -23.15 14.87
C PRO A 103 -6.48 -22.10 14.23
N PRO A 104 -5.22 -22.00 14.69
CA PRO A 104 -4.26 -21.02 14.21
C PRO A 104 -4.09 -21.04 12.68
N ASP A 105 -4.04 -22.25 12.10
CA ASP A 105 -3.96 -22.51 10.67
C ASP A 105 -5.07 -21.83 9.87
N GLY A 106 -6.30 -21.78 10.42
CA GLY A 106 -7.45 -21.14 9.78
C GLY A 106 -7.36 -19.61 9.77
N MET A 107 -6.67 -19.01 10.74
CA MET A 107 -6.47 -17.56 10.79
C MET A 107 -5.37 -17.10 9.83
N ALA A 108 -4.26 -17.83 9.74
CA ALA A 108 -3.19 -17.52 8.80
C ALA A 108 -3.69 -17.56 7.34
N GLU A 109 -4.44 -18.60 6.97
CA GLU A 109 -5.07 -18.70 5.65
C GLU A 109 -6.08 -17.57 5.41
N SER A 110 -6.90 -17.25 6.40
CA SER A 110 -7.88 -16.16 6.28
C SER A 110 -7.21 -14.80 6.04
N TYR A 111 -6.10 -14.50 6.72
CA TYR A 111 -5.34 -13.27 6.47
C TYR A 111 -4.66 -13.27 5.10
N TYR A 112 -4.15 -14.41 4.64
CA TYR A 112 -3.61 -14.55 3.29
C TYR A 112 -4.65 -14.19 2.23
N LEU A 113 -5.85 -14.79 2.32
CA LEU A 113 -6.96 -14.54 1.40
C LEU A 113 -7.44 -13.08 1.47
N THR A 114 -7.58 -12.53 2.69
CA THR A 114 -7.98 -11.13 2.88
C THR A 114 -6.95 -10.17 2.27
N SER A 115 -5.65 -10.46 2.40
CA SER A 115 -4.60 -9.66 1.76
C SER A 115 -4.72 -9.70 0.23
N GLN A 116 -5.02 -10.86 -0.37
CA GLN A 116 -5.29 -10.96 -1.81
C GLN A 116 -6.49 -10.11 -2.24
N ASP A 117 -7.58 -10.14 -1.48
CA ASP A 117 -8.76 -9.31 -1.76
C ASP A 117 -8.43 -7.82 -1.69
N MET A 118 -7.62 -7.39 -0.72
CA MET A 118 -7.16 -6.00 -0.60
C MET A 118 -6.23 -5.60 -1.75
N ILE A 119 -5.36 -6.50 -2.24
CA ILE A 119 -4.57 -6.28 -3.45
C ILE A 119 -5.47 -6.07 -4.67
N LEU A 120 -6.55 -6.86 -4.80
CA LEU A 120 -7.51 -6.71 -5.90
C LEU A 120 -8.32 -5.42 -5.80
N ALA A 121 -8.58 -4.95 -4.58
CA ALA A 121 -9.20 -3.66 -4.31
C ALA A 121 -8.25 -2.47 -4.53
N GLY A 122 -6.94 -2.71 -4.59
CA GLY A 122 -5.90 -1.67 -4.67
C GLY A 122 -5.58 -0.99 -3.34
N ASP A 123 -6.05 -1.55 -2.22
CA ASP A 123 -5.70 -1.11 -0.88
C ASP A 123 -4.40 -1.81 -0.43
N TYR A 124 -3.27 -1.29 -0.93
CA TYR A 124 -1.96 -1.87 -0.66
C TYR A 124 -1.49 -1.69 0.78
N GLU A 125 -2.01 -0.71 1.50
CA GLU A 125 -1.68 -0.52 2.92
C GLU A 125 -2.32 -1.64 3.74
N SER A 126 -3.64 -1.81 3.64
CA SER A 126 -4.36 -2.89 4.33
C SER A 126 -3.87 -4.26 3.88
N ALA A 127 -3.60 -4.45 2.57
CA ALA A 127 -3.05 -5.70 2.06
C ALA A 127 -1.73 -6.09 2.75
N ARG A 128 -0.85 -5.12 3.00
CA ARG A 128 0.42 -5.35 3.68
C ARG A 128 0.19 -5.78 5.12
N GLU A 129 -0.72 -5.13 5.83
CA GLU A 129 -1.04 -5.47 7.23
C GLU A 129 -1.52 -6.91 7.36
N TYR A 130 -2.46 -7.34 6.51
CA TYR A 130 -2.93 -8.73 6.48
C TYR A 130 -1.82 -9.72 6.09
N ALA A 131 -0.99 -9.39 5.10
CA ALA A 131 0.14 -10.25 4.73
C ALA A 131 1.17 -10.39 5.87
N MET A 132 1.43 -9.32 6.62
CA MET A 132 2.30 -9.36 7.80
C MET A 132 1.67 -10.17 8.94
N ALA A 133 0.36 -10.05 9.18
CA ALA A 133 -0.35 -10.85 10.17
C ALA A 133 -0.27 -12.35 9.83
N CYS A 134 -0.46 -12.70 8.55
CA CYS A 134 -0.27 -14.06 8.04
C CYS A 134 1.16 -14.58 8.28
N TYR A 135 2.17 -13.78 7.90
CA TYR A 135 3.58 -14.14 8.09
C TYR A 135 3.92 -14.40 9.56
N ASN A 136 3.43 -13.54 10.46
CA ASN A 136 3.70 -13.65 11.89
C ASN A 136 3.09 -14.89 12.52
N LEU A 137 1.82 -15.19 12.22
CA LEU A 137 1.18 -16.41 12.72
C LEU A 137 1.91 -17.65 12.19
N SER A 138 2.18 -17.70 10.88
CA SER A 138 2.92 -18.80 10.27
C SER A 138 4.31 -18.98 10.90
N SER A 139 4.97 -17.89 11.30
CA SER A 139 6.25 -17.92 12.01
C SER A 139 6.15 -18.42 13.45
N GLN A 140 5.03 -18.18 14.13
CA GLN A 140 4.77 -18.70 15.49
C GLN A 140 4.47 -20.20 15.46
N GLU A 141 3.80 -20.65 14.40
CA GLU A 141 3.47 -22.06 14.14
C GLU A 141 4.65 -22.86 13.56
N GLU A 142 5.75 -22.19 13.23
CA GLU A 142 6.91 -22.76 12.53
C GLU A 142 6.51 -23.43 11.19
N ASP A 143 5.53 -22.87 10.47
CA ASP A 143 5.10 -23.34 9.14
C ASP A 143 5.88 -22.63 8.01
N PRO A 144 6.93 -23.25 7.45
CA PRO A 144 7.76 -22.63 6.42
C PRO A 144 7.01 -22.41 5.09
N ILE A 145 5.94 -23.18 4.82
CA ILE A 145 5.19 -23.07 3.56
C ILE A 145 4.37 -21.77 3.60
N SER A 146 3.55 -21.59 4.63
CA SER A 146 2.73 -20.39 4.79
C SER A 146 3.59 -19.13 4.99
N MET A 147 4.72 -19.23 5.71
CA MET A 147 5.71 -18.14 5.78
C MET A 147 6.25 -17.75 4.39
N GLY A 148 6.56 -18.74 3.55
CA GLY A 148 7.03 -18.52 2.19
C GLY A 148 5.99 -17.83 1.31
N GLN A 149 4.73 -18.25 1.42
CA GLN A 149 3.61 -17.65 0.69
C GLN A 149 3.35 -16.21 1.14
N ALA A 150 3.30 -15.96 2.46
CA ALA A 150 3.11 -14.62 3.00
C ALA A 150 4.25 -13.68 2.59
N LYS A 151 5.49 -14.17 2.56
CA LYS A 151 6.65 -13.40 2.08
C LYS A 151 6.54 -13.05 0.58
N ALA A 152 6.18 -14.02 -0.26
CA ALA A 152 5.95 -13.76 -1.68
C ALA A 152 4.82 -12.73 -1.90
N LEU A 153 3.80 -12.75 -1.04
CA LEU A 153 2.71 -11.78 -1.07
C LEU A 153 3.18 -10.37 -0.68
N LEU A 154 4.02 -10.25 0.35
CA LEU A 154 4.64 -8.98 0.74
C LEU A 154 5.51 -8.41 -0.39
N ASP A 155 6.32 -9.24 -1.04
CA ASP A 155 7.16 -8.83 -2.18
C ASP A 155 6.28 -8.31 -3.36
N LEU A 156 5.16 -8.98 -3.63
CA LEU A 156 4.19 -8.54 -4.64
C LEU A 156 3.53 -7.20 -4.28
N ILE A 157 3.15 -7.01 -3.02
CA ILE A 157 2.57 -5.75 -2.52
C ILE A 157 3.58 -4.61 -2.66
N ASP A 158 4.84 -4.86 -2.31
CA ASP A 158 5.95 -3.92 -2.49
C ASP A 158 6.11 -3.48 -3.96
N GLU A 159 6.10 -4.42 -4.90
CA GLU A 159 6.21 -4.12 -6.32
C GLU A 159 5.01 -3.31 -6.82
N ARG A 160 3.79 -3.73 -6.45
CA ARG A 160 2.56 -3.09 -6.92
C ARG A 160 2.35 -1.72 -6.33
N SER A 161 2.59 -1.54 -5.03
CA SER A 161 2.49 -0.24 -4.35
C SER A 161 3.40 0.81 -4.99
N ARG A 162 4.68 0.49 -5.23
CA ARG A 162 5.62 1.38 -5.93
C ARG A 162 5.16 1.72 -7.35
N THR A 163 4.65 0.72 -8.07
CA THR A 163 4.14 0.93 -9.44
C THR A 163 2.92 1.85 -9.43
N TYR A 164 2.02 1.68 -8.46
CA TYR A 164 0.85 2.52 -8.27
C TYR A 164 1.23 3.96 -7.90
N GLU A 165 2.12 4.15 -6.93
CA GLU A 165 2.64 5.47 -6.54
C GLU A 165 3.25 6.22 -7.72
N ASN A 166 4.10 5.54 -8.51
CA ASN A 166 4.66 6.11 -9.73
C ASN A 166 3.58 6.50 -10.75
N ALA A 167 2.56 5.65 -10.93
CA ALA A 167 1.44 5.96 -11.82
C ALA A 167 0.69 7.22 -11.37
N THR A 168 0.41 7.35 -10.06
CA THR A 168 -0.27 8.53 -9.51
C THR A 168 0.56 9.80 -9.62
N TYR A 169 1.89 9.70 -9.49
CA TYR A 169 2.80 10.81 -9.73
C TYR A 169 2.70 11.33 -11.17
N HIS A 170 2.78 10.44 -12.16
CA HIS A 170 2.66 10.81 -13.57
C HIS A 170 1.28 11.39 -13.91
N LEU A 171 0.21 10.89 -13.29
CA LEU A 171 -1.13 11.45 -13.43
C LEU A 171 -1.22 12.89 -12.88
N LYS A 172 -0.62 13.15 -11.71
CA LYS A 172 -0.55 14.51 -11.14
C LYS A 172 0.24 15.45 -12.05
N MET A 173 1.35 14.98 -12.63
CA MET A 173 2.14 15.76 -13.60
C MET A 173 1.35 16.06 -14.88
N ALA A 174 0.64 15.07 -15.43
CA ALA A 174 -0.22 15.28 -16.59
C ALA A 174 -1.27 16.39 -16.34
N ARG A 175 -1.94 16.35 -15.18
CA ARG A 175 -2.89 17.41 -14.76
C ARG A 175 -2.24 18.79 -14.64
N ARG A 176 -1.00 18.87 -14.14
CA ARG A 176 -0.26 20.14 -14.07
C ARG A 176 0.08 20.68 -15.46
N TYR A 177 0.58 19.83 -16.35
CA TYR A 177 0.89 20.22 -17.72
C TYR A 177 -0.37 20.66 -18.48
N GLN A 178 -1.49 19.98 -18.25
CA GLN A 178 -2.80 20.39 -18.75
C GLN A 178 -3.18 21.80 -18.28
N GLY A 179 -3.06 22.09 -16.98
CA GLY A 179 -3.35 23.43 -16.44
C GLY A 179 -2.45 24.53 -17.00
N ASN A 180 -1.24 24.18 -17.43
CA ASN A 180 -0.25 25.10 -18.02
C ASN A 180 -0.29 25.11 -19.57
N ALA A 181 -1.25 24.44 -20.20
CA ALA A 181 -1.35 24.29 -21.67
C ALA A 181 -0.10 23.68 -22.35
N LEU A 182 0.67 22.86 -21.63
CA LEU A 182 1.83 22.11 -22.12
C LEU A 182 1.37 20.73 -22.61
N TYR A 183 0.73 20.72 -23.78
CA TYR A 183 0.03 19.53 -24.29
C TYR A 183 0.93 18.34 -24.63
N PRO A 184 2.11 18.48 -25.26
CA PRO A 184 2.99 17.35 -25.53
C PRO A 184 3.42 16.61 -24.25
N GLU A 185 3.84 17.36 -23.23
CA GLU A 185 4.28 16.84 -21.93
C GLU A 185 3.12 16.23 -21.13
N CYS A 186 1.92 16.78 -21.30
CA CYS A 186 0.69 16.21 -20.75
C CYS A 186 0.41 14.81 -21.32
N VAL A 187 0.50 14.65 -22.65
CA VAL A 187 0.26 13.37 -23.33
C VAL A 187 1.30 12.33 -22.91
N GLU A 188 2.58 12.70 -22.86
CA GLU A 188 3.66 11.77 -22.46
C GLU A 188 3.50 11.30 -21.00
N SER A 189 3.17 12.23 -20.09
CA SER A 189 2.95 11.90 -18.67
C SER A 189 1.72 11.02 -18.48
N ALA A 190 0.64 11.29 -19.23
CA ALA A 190 -0.57 10.48 -19.18
C ALA A 190 -0.36 9.07 -19.74
N ASP A 191 0.34 8.92 -20.86
CA ASP A 191 0.66 7.60 -21.42
C ASP A 191 1.54 6.77 -20.47
N SER A 192 2.46 7.42 -19.76
CA SER A 192 3.28 6.80 -18.73
C SER A 192 2.42 6.30 -17.56
N ALA A 193 1.52 7.14 -17.03
CA ALA A 193 0.57 6.76 -15.99
C ALA A 193 -0.32 5.58 -16.43
N ARG A 194 -0.87 5.64 -17.65
CA ARG A 194 -1.71 4.58 -18.21
C ARG A 194 -0.98 3.25 -18.30
N LYS A 195 0.25 3.23 -18.81
CA LYS A 195 1.07 2.01 -18.90
C LYS A 195 1.30 1.40 -17.52
N MET A 196 1.54 2.22 -16.51
CA MET A 196 1.76 1.76 -15.12
C MET A 196 0.47 1.21 -14.50
N PHE A 197 -0.67 1.89 -14.65
CA PHE A 197 -1.96 1.36 -14.16
C PHE A 197 -2.37 0.04 -14.83
N ILE A 198 -2.09 -0.12 -16.13
CA ILE A 198 -2.32 -1.39 -16.84
C ILE A 198 -1.45 -2.52 -16.26
N ARG A 199 -0.22 -2.24 -15.81
CA ARG A 199 0.63 -3.24 -15.16
C ARG A 199 0.10 -3.64 -13.78
N VAL A 200 -0.56 -2.73 -13.07
CA VAL A 200 -1.08 -2.96 -11.72
C VAL A 200 -2.42 -3.73 -11.73
N ASN A 201 -3.26 -3.52 -12.75
CA ASN A 201 -4.54 -4.19 -13.04
C ASN A 201 -5.34 -4.77 -11.84
N ASP A 202 -5.49 -3.96 -10.81
CA ASP A 202 -6.52 -4.05 -9.77
C ASP A 202 -7.77 -3.25 -10.20
N ALA A 203 -8.90 -3.41 -9.49
CA ALA A 203 -10.15 -2.75 -9.84
C ALA A 203 -10.02 -1.20 -9.85
N GLY A 204 -9.16 -0.65 -8.98
CA GLY A 204 -8.83 0.78 -8.93
C GLY A 204 -7.95 1.27 -10.10
N GLY A 205 -7.00 0.47 -10.58
CA GLY A 205 -6.14 0.80 -11.71
C GLY A 205 -6.87 0.94 -13.04
N LYS A 206 -7.98 0.21 -13.23
CA LYS A 206 -8.84 0.35 -14.41
C LYS A 206 -9.56 1.71 -14.44
N GLU A 207 -10.08 2.16 -13.31
CA GLU A 207 -10.75 3.47 -13.22
C GLU A 207 -9.76 4.62 -13.36
N ALA A 208 -8.58 4.52 -12.73
CA ALA A 208 -7.51 5.49 -12.90
C ALA A 208 -7.02 5.55 -14.36
N ALA A 209 -6.87 4.41 -15.04
CA ALA A 209 -6.53 4.37 -16.46
C ALA A 209 -7.62 4.98 -17.37
N ARG A 210 -8.91 4.82 -17.01
CA ARG A 210 -10.02 5.50 -17.70
C ARG A 210 -10.00 7.01 -17.48
N GLU A 211 -9.72 7.46 -16.26
CA GLU A 211 -9.59 8.88 -15.94
C GLU A 211 -8.40 9.51 -16.68
N VAL A 212 -7.27 8.81 -16.78
CA VAL A 212 -6.13 9.22 -17.62
C VAL A 212 -6.55 9.36 -19.08
N HIS A 213 -7.27 8.36 -19.61
CA HIS A 213 -7.80 8.40 -20.98
C HIS A 213 -8.72 9.61 -21.17
N ARG A 214 -9.61 9.90 -20.21
CA ARG A 214 -10.52 11.05 -20.24
C ARG A 214 -9.79 12.39 -20.27
N ILE A 215 -8.82 12.59 -19.38
CA ILE A 215 -7.99 13.81 -19.31
C ILE A 215 -7.36 14.15 -20.67
N CYS A 216 -6.88 13.13 -21.39
CA CYS A 216 -6.31 13.31 -22.73
C CYS A 216 -7.36 13.48 -23.82
N SER A 217 -8.45 12.72 -23.76
CA SER A 217 -9.50 12.70 -24.81
C SER A 217 -10.25 14.03 -24.90
N ASP A 218 -10.57 14.62 -23.74
CA ASP A 218 -11.35 15.85 -23.65
C ASP A 218 -10.61 17.06 -24.26
N ASN A 219 -9.28 16.96 -24.47
CA ASN A 219 -8.44 18.09 -24.88
C ASN A 219 -7.70 17.92 -26.23
N ILE A 220 -7.66 16.72 -26.82
CA ILE A 220 -7.29 16.57 -28.24
C ILE A 220 -8.26 17.39 -29.11
N VAL A 221 -9.55 17.41 -28.75
CA VAL A 221 -10.59 18.18 -29.44
C VAL A 221 -10.35 19.70 -29.32
N VAL A 222 -9.87 20.19 -28.18
CA VAL A 222 -9.62 21.63 -27.93
C VAL A 222 -8.29 22.08 -28.54
N GLY A 223 -7.25 21.24 -28.49
CA GLY A 223 -5.95 21.49 -29.13
C GLY A 223 -6.04 21.52 -30.65
N GLU A 224 -6.83 20.62 -31.26
CA GLU A 224 -7.09 20.64 -32.71
C GLU A 224 -7.96 21.83 -33.13
N SER A 225 -8.96 22.21 -32.33
CA SER A 225 -9.79 23.40 -32.59
C SER A 225 -8.96 24.70 -32.56
N SER A 226 -8.02 24.81 -31.61
CA SER A 226 -7.11 25.95 -31.48
C SER A 226 -6.06 26.01 -32.60
N ARG A 227 -5.63 24.84 -33.11
CA ARG A 227 -4.72 24.74 -34.26
C ARG A 227 -5.43 25.09 -35.58
N ALA A 228 -6.71 24.76 -35.70
CA ALA A 228 -7.55 25.07 -36.85
C ALA A 228 -7.84 26.57 -37.00
N THR A 229 -7.80 27.37 -35.93
CA THR A 229 -8.02 28.83 -36.02
C THR A 229 -6.77 29.60 -36.47
N LEU A 230 -5.57 28.99 -36.40
CA LEU A 230 -4.30 29.59 -36.82
C LEU A 230 -3.83 29.13 -38.21
N ALA A 231 -4.46 28.10 -38.78
CA ALA A 231 -4.22 27.68 -40.15
C ALA A 231 -5.19 28.43 -41.08
N GLY A 232 -4.68 29.39 -41.84
CA GLY A 232 -5.42 30.05 -42.92
C GLY A 232 -6.05 29.06 -43.91
N PRO A 233 -6.96 29.52 -44.78
CA PRO A 233 -7.89 28.65 -45.50
C PRO A 233 -7.15 27.58 -46.31
N PRO A 234 -7.66 26.33 -46.31
CA PRO A 234 -6.97 25.22 -46.95
C PRO A 234 -6.93 25.42 -48.47
N ARG A 235 -5.74 25.33 -49.04
CA ARG A 235 -5.59 25.13 -50.48
C ARG A 235 -6.23 23.81 -50.86
N THR A 236 -7.26 23.88 -51.68
CA THR A 236 -7.92 22.75 -52.33
C THR A 236 -6.92 21.95 -53.16
N VAL A 237 -6.79 20.66 -52.86
CA VAL A 237 -6.18 19.66 -53.75
C VAL A 237 -7.20 18.51 -53.88
N PRO A 238 -7.50 18.03 -55.10
CA PRO A 238 -8.67 17.19 -55.34
C PRO A 238 -8.46 15.74 -54.87
N SER A 239 -9.54 15.19 -54.32
CA SER A 239 -9.70 13.81 -53.86
C SER A 239 -9.58 12.78 -54.98
N LYS A 240 -8.96 11.63 -54.68
CA LYS A 240 -9.09 10.40 -55.48
C LYS A 240 -9.36 9.19 -54.56
N ASP A 241 -10.62 8.77 -54.60
CA ASP A 241 -11.18 7.42 -54.48
C ASP A 241 -10.57 6.36 -53.53
N ARG A 242 -11.28 6.16 -52.40
CA ARG A 242 -12.01 4.93 -51.98
C ARG A 242 -11.30 3.56 -52.08
N LYS A 243 -11.19 2.88 -50.92
CA LYS A 243 -11.90 1.60 -50.60
C LYS A 243 -11.60 1.13 -49.17
N THR A 244 -12.68 0.94 -48.40
CA THR A 244 -12.74 0.06 -47.21
C THR A 244 -12.82 -1.40 -47.66
N PRO A 245 -12.47 -2.34 -46.76
CA PRO A 245 -13.51 -3.23 -46.28
C PRO A 245 -13.48 -3.42 -44.75
N ALA A 246 -14.68 -3.66 -44.22
CA ALA A 246 -14.93 -4.21 -42.90
C ALA A 246 -14.49 -5.69 -42.84
N ASP A 247 -14.15 -6.19 -41.65
CA ASP A 247 -14.79 -7.40 -41.11
C ASP A 247 -14.43 -7.63 -39.64
N ASP A 248 -15.43 -8.18 -38.94
CA ASP A 248 -15.52 -8.64 -37.56
C ASP A 248 -14.38 -9.54 -37.09
N VAL A 249 -13.90 -9.33 -35.85
CA VAL A 249 -13.63 -10.42 -34.87
C VAL A 249 -13.80 -9.92 -33.43
N ARG A 250 -14.76 -10.52 -32.69
CA ARG A 250 -14.94 -10.38 -31.23
C ARG A 250 -13.81 -11.06 -30.44
N PRO A 251 -13.46 -10.60 -29.23
CA PRO A 251 -12.30 -11.07 -28.48
C PRO A 251 -12.56 -12.39 -27.71
N SER A 252 -11.75 -13.40 -27.99
CA SER A 252 -11.56 -14.58 -27.13
C SER A 252 -10.53 -14.26 -26.03
N PHE A 253 -10.95 -13.64 -24.92
CA PHE A 253 -10.06 -13.25 -23.82
C PHE A 253 -10.21 -14.10 -22.54
N MET A 254 -10.90 -15.25 -22.58
CA MET A 254 -11.19 -16.06 -21.38
C MET A 254 -10.41 -17.38 -21.28
N ARG A 255 -9.34 -17.59 -22.06
CA ARG A 255 -8.49 -18.80 -21.94
C ARG A 255 -7.08 -18.56 -21.40
N SER A 256 -6.63 -17.31 -21.26
CA SER A 256 -5.24 -17.03 -20.90
C SER A 256 -4.95 -17.00 -19.39
N LEU A 257 -5.95 -16.97 -18.52
CA LEU A 257 -5.74 -16.89 -17.06
C LEU A 257 -5.54 -18.27 -16.42
N PHE A 258 -6.12 -19.33 -17.01
CA PHE A 258 -6.01 -20.69 -16.49
C PHE A 258 -4.69 -21.38 -16.88
N ASP A 259 -4.14 -21.07 -18.06
CA ASP A 259 -2.89 -21.69 -18.53
C ASP A 259 -1.63 -21.13 -17.84
N TRP A 260 -1.73 -19.97 -17.17
CA TRP A 260 -0.58 -19.38 -16.44
C TRP A 260 -0.43 -19.92 -15.00
N LEU A 261 -1.53 -20.34 -14.35
CA LEU A 261 -1.52 -20.82 -12.96
C LEU A 261 -1.12 -22.30 -12.80
N LEU A 262 -1.14 -23.10 -13.88
CA LEU A 262 -0.79 -24.53 -13.84
C LEU A 262 0.62 -24.85 -14.39
N GLY A 263 1.41 -23.84 -14.75
CA GLY A 263 2.73 -24.00 -15.35
C GLY A 263 3.90 -24.12 -14.36
N PHE A 264 3.65 -24.13 -13.05
CA PHE A 264 4.65 -24.33 -12.01
C PHE A 264 4.26 -25.55 -11.14
N PHE A 265 4.38 -26.73 -11.73
CA PHE A 265 4.66 -27.99 -11.04
C PHE A 265 5.71 -28.75 -11.85
#